data_AF-A0A7L1DVS1-F1
#
_entry.id   AF-A0A7L1DVS1-F1
#
_cell.length_a   1.000
_cell.length_b   1.000
_cell.length_c   1.000
_cell.angle_alpha   90.00
_cell.angle_beta   90.00
_cell.angle_gamma   90.00
#
_symmetry.space_group_name_H-M   'P 1'
#
loop_
_entity.id
_entity.type
_entity.pdbx_description
1 polymer ?
#
loop_
_entity_poly.entity_id
_entity_poly.type
_entity_poly.pdbx_seq_one_letter_code
_entity_poly.pdbx_strand_id
1 'polypeptide(L)'
;PGPAASCSPRCRHGGLCLADGSCLCSKGYEGERCQHATCYPKCKNGGECLRPGKCRCPPGYGGRYCHKVSCEGGCQNGGECVSVNGVVKCLCASGWTGSRCQEAICPQGCRNNGACVAPGICSCPAGWVGRACHLAVCKLPCQHGGKCIAPNVCRCRLPYSGPQCTKKRKE
;
A
#
# COMPACT_ATOMS: atom_id res chain seq x y z
N PRO A 1 55.28 41.38 1.17
CA PRO A 1 54.28 40.28 1.15
C PRO A 1 53.46 40.30 2.44
N GLY A 2 52.20 40.75 2.36
CA GLY A 2 51.29 40.74 3.51
C GLY A 2 51.00 39.31 3.98
N PRO A 3 50.49 39.13 5.22
CA PRO A 3 50.13 37.81 5.72
C PRO A 3 49.09 37.18 4.79
N ALA A 4 49.29 35.91 4.44
CA ALA A 4 48.27 35.14 3.74
C ALA A 4 46.99 35.13 4.59
N ALA A 5 45.85 35.43 3.96
CA ALA A 5 44.55 35.38 4.62
C ALA A 5 44.37 34.01 5.29
N SER A 6 44.15 34.01 6.61
CA SER A 6 44.06 32.80 7.43
C SER A 6 42.72 32.74 8.12
N CYS A 7 41.90 31.78 7.75
CA CYS A 7 40.59 31.54 8.34
C CYS A 7 40.68 30.37 9.34
N SER A 8 40.31 30.63 10.59
CA SER A 8 40.17 29.61 11.62
C SER A 8 38.80 29.75 12.28
N PRO A 9 37.85 28.82 12.04
CA PRO A 9 37.98 27.57 11.27
C PRO A 9 38.06 27.80 9.75
N ARG A 10 38.65 26.83 9.02
CA ARG A 10 38.82 26.91 7.55
C ARG A 10 37.48 26.94 6.80
N CYS A 11 37.46 27.63 5.66
CA CYS A 11 36.37 27.57 4.69
C CYS A 11 36.21 26.14 4.15
N ARG A 12 34.97 25.67 4.00
CA ARG A 12 34.63 24.33 3.48
C ARG A 12 34.35 24.36 1.98
N HIS A 13 34.28 23.16 1.37
CA HIS A 13 33.88 22.94 -0.03
C HIS A 13 34.59 23.83 -1.07
N GLY A 14 35.88 24.11 -0.85
CA GLY A 14 36.68 24.95 -1.75
C GLY A 14 36.37 26.44 -1.67
N GLY A 15 35.82 26.94 -0.56
CA GLY A 15 35.69 28.38 -0.32
C GLY A 15 37.05 29.07 -0.16
N LEU A 16 37.15 30.31 -0.66
CA LEU A 16 38.34 31.15 -0.57
C LEU A 16 38.30 31.99 0.71
N CYS A 17 39.38 31.99 1.49
CA CYS A 17 39.51 32.85 2.66
C CYS A 17 39.95 34.26 2.23
N LEU A 18 39.18 35.28 2.63
CA LEU A 18 39.48 36.69 2.38
C LEU A 18 40.29 37.30 3.54
N ALA A 19 40.93 38.43 3.28
CA ALA A 19 41.83 39.08 4.25
C ALA A 19 41.13 39.55 5.54
N ASP A 20 39.81 39.78 5.48
CA ASP A 20 38.97 40.14 6.62
C ASP A 20 38.50 38.94 7.45
N GLY A 21 38.93 37.72 7.08
CA GLY A 21 38.57 36.47 7.74
C GLY A 21 37.23 35.87 7.27
N SER A 22 36.56 36.48 6.29
CA SER A 22 35.33 35.93 5.71
C SER A 22 35.61 34.89 4.61
N CYS A 23 34.66 33.99 4.37
CA CYS A 23 34.77 32.97 3.33
C CYS A 23 33.93 33.35 2.10
N LEU A 24 34.58 33.45 0.93
CA LEU A 24 33.89 33.52 -0.35
C LEU A 24 33.55 32.11 -0.85
N CYS A 25 32.27 31.80 -0.96
CA CYS A 25 31.81 30.45 -1.28
C CYS A 25 31.78 30.15 -2.78
N SER A 26 32.15 28.90 -3.11
CA SER A 26 31.98 28.34 -4.45
C SER A 26 30.49 28.20 -4.80
N LYS A 27 30.18 28.17 -6.10
CA LYS A 27 28.80 28.10 -6.60
C LYS A 27 28.03 26.92 -5.99
N GLY A 28 26.87 27.22 -5.39
CA GLY A 28 26.00 26.21 -4.76
C GLY A 28 26.35 25.88 -3.31
N TYR A 29 27.16 26.70 -2.65
CA TYR A 29 27.43 26.60 -1.22
C TYR A 29 27.22 27.95 -0.53
N GLU A 30 26.81 27.92 0.73
CA GLU A 30 26.51 29.10 1.55
C GLU A 30 26.84 28.89 3.04
N GLY A 31 26.67 29.97 3.80
CA GLY A 31 27.00 30.06 5.22
C GLY A 31 28.40 30.63 5.47
N GLU A 32 28.65 31.06 6.70
CA GLU A 32 29.88 31.73 7.15
C GLU A 32 31.19 31.04 6.74
N ARG A 33 31.16 29.71 6.60
CA ARG A 33 32.30 28.88 6.20
C ARG A 33 31.99 28.00 5.00
N CYS A 34 30.99 28.33 4.20
CA CYS A 34 30.54 27.57 3.03
C CYS A 34 30.14 26.12 3.37
N GLN A 35 29.61 25.91 4.58
CA GLN A 35 29.30 24.59 5.11
C GLN A 35 27.97 24.03 4.60
N HIS A 36 27.05 24.87 4.14
CA HIS A 36 25.72 24.43 3.68
C HIS A 36 25.72 24.35 2.16
N ALA A 37 25.22 23.25 1.61
CA ALA A 37 24.97 23.14 0.18
C ALA A 37 23.63 23.80 -0.16
N THR A 38 23.61 24.57 -1.24
CA THR A 38 22.42 25.22 -1.78
C THR A 38 21.92 24.42 -2.99
N CYS A 39 20.67 23.99 -2.96
CA CYS A 39 20.02 23.28 -4.06
C CYS A 39 19.07 24.24 -4.79
N TYR A 40 19.25 24.36 -6.12
CA TYR A 40 18.29 25.04 -6.98
C TYR A 40 17.90 24.13 -8.17
N PRO A 41 16.60 23.85 -8.35
CA PRO A 41 15.47 24.12 -7.44
C PRO A 41 15.65 23.56 -6.02
N LYS A 42 14.98 24.18 -5.03
CA LYS A 42 15.01 23.71 -3.63
C LYS A 42 14.39 22.31 -3.52
N CYS A 43 14.97 21.48 -2.65
CA CYS A 43 14.39 20.20 -2.28
C CYS A 43 13.00 20.40 -1.68
N LYS A 44 12.03 19.60 -2.11
CA LYS A 44 10.63 19.66 -1.66
C LYS A 44 10.35 18.64 -0.56
N ASN A 45 9.19 18.76 0.09
CA ASN A 45 8.67 17.78 1.03
C ASN A 45 9.64 17.41 2.17
N GLY A 46 10.39 18.40 2.70
CA GLY A 46 11.36 18.19 3.77
C GLY A 46 12.68 17.55 3.34
N GLY A 47 12.95 17.45 2.04
CA GLY A 47 14.23 16.95 1.54
C GLY A 47 15.42 17.83 1.90
N GLU A 48 16.56 17.20 2.14
CA GLU A 48 17.80 17.86 2.54
C GLU A 48 18.74 18.00 1.34
N CYS A 49 19.38 19.16 1.19
CA CYS A 49 20.39 19.37 0.14
C CYS A 49 21.73 18.78 0.58
N LEU A 50 22.15 17.68 -0.07
CA LEU A 50 23.42 17.02 0.24
C LEU A 50 24.61 17.70 -0.45
N ARG A 51 24.39 18.16 -1.68
CA ARG A 51 25.36 18.86 -2.53
C ARG A 51 24.61 19.62 -3.62
N PRO A 52 25.23 20.59 -4.32
CA PRO A 52 24.55 21.39 -5.34
C PRO A 52 23.73 20.52 -6.30
N GLY A 53 22.41 20.73 -6.31
CA GLY A 53 21.47 20.03 -7.18
C GLY A 53 21.12 18.58 -6.81
N LYS A 54 21.59 18.05 -5.68
CA LYS A 54 21.27 16.69 -5.19
C LYS A 54 20.58 16.72 -3.83
N CYS A 55 19.34 16.25 -3.80
CA CYS A 55 18.54 16.12 -2.59
C CYS A 55 18.59 14.70 -2.00
N ARG A 56 18.56 14.60 -0.68
CA ARG A 56 18.15 13.41 0.06
C ARG A 56 16.65 13.52 0.34
N CYS A 57 15.87 12.59 -0.19
CA CYS A 57 14.43 12.60 0.01
C CYS A 57 14.04 11.83 1.27
N PRO A 58 13.04 12.32 2.03
CA PRO A 58 12.47 11.55 3.12
C PRO A 58 11.76 10.29 2.60
N PRO A 59 11.52 9.29 3.46
CA PRO A 59 10.68 8.14 3.12
C PRO A 59 9.34 8.59 2.53
N GLY A 60 8.87 7.91 1.49
CA GLY A 60 7.63 8.27 0.81
C GLY A 60 7.77 9.29 -0.32
N TYR A 61 8.96 9.86 -0.55
CA TYR A 61 9.19 10.87 -1.59
C TYR A 61 10.37 10.52 -2.49
N GLY A 62 10.33 11.02 -3.73
CA GLY A 62 11.33 10.73 -4.74
C GLY A 62 11.43 11.78 -5.85
N GLY A 63 12.22 11.44 -6.86
CA GLY A 63 12.63 12.37 -7.91
C GLY A 63 13.79 13.28 -7.49
N ARG A 64 14.40 13.95 -8.46
CA ARG A 64 15.63 14.75 -8.26
C ARG A 64 15.52 15.81 -7.14
N TYR A 65 14.32 16.34 -6.95
CA TYR A 65 14.03 17.40 -5.98
C TYR A 65 12.97 16.97 -4.94
N CYS A 66 12.75 15.67 -4.75
CA CYS A 66 11.78 15.12 -3.79
C CYS A 66 10.33 15.57 -4.01
N HIS A 67 9.99 15.92 -5.26
CA HIS A 67 8.66 16.41 -5.64
C HIS A 67 7.66 15.29 -5.95
N LYS A 68 8.15 14.06 -6.18
CA LYS A 68 7.28 12.91 -6.44
C LYS A 68 6.94 12.24 -5.12
N VAL A 69 5.68 11.84 -4.97
CA VAL A 69 5.27 10.92 -3.91
C VAL A 69 5.55 9.50 -4.39
N SER A 70 6.02 8.63 -3.49
CA SER A 70 6.40 7.26 -3.80
C SER A 70 6.02 6.36 -2.64
N CYS A 71 5.14 5.39 -2.86
CA CYS A 71 4.72 4.44 -1.84
C CYS A 71 5.67 3.26 -1.87
N GLU A 72 6.18 2.84 -0.71
CA GLU A 72 7.07 1.69 -0.63
C GLU A 72 6.36 0.42 -1.12
N GLY A 73 6.99 -0.31 -2.04
CA GLY A 73 6.37 -1.43 -2.75
C GLY A 73 5.28 -1.05 -3.76
N GLY A 74 4.82 0.21 -3.81
CA GLY A 74 3.76 0.66 -4.71
C GLY A 74 2.35 0.22 -4.30
N CYS A 75 1.36 0.93 -4.84
CA CYS A 75 -0.06 0.64 -4.68
C CYS A 75 -0.52 -0.39 -5.72
N GLN A 76 -1.33 -1.36 -5.30
CA GLN A 76 -1.86 -2.42 -6.16
C GLN A 76 -3.25 -2.06 -6.68
N ASN A 77 -3.73 -2.84 -7.65
CA ASN A 77 -5.13 -2.81 -8.12
C ASN A 77 -5.66 -1.42 -8.52
N GLY A 78 -4.80 -0.62 -9.16
CA GLY A 78 -5.14 0.73 -9.60
C GLY A 78 -5.18 1.78 -8.48
N GLY A 79 -4.63 1.48 -7.31
CA GLY A 79 -4.47 2.47 -6.24
C GLY A 79 -3.49 3.58 -6.62
N GLU A 80 -3.77 4.80 -6.16
CA GLU A 80 -2.95 5.97 -6.39
C GLU A 80 -2.10 6.29 -5.16
N CYS A 81 -0.81 6.54 -5.34
CA CYS A 81 0.05 6.95 -4.25
C CYS A 81 -0.03 8.46 -4.02
N VAL A 82 -0.54 8.85 -2.86
CA VAL A 82 -0.80 10.25 -2.52
C VAL A 82 -0.17 10.62 -1.18
N SER A 83 0.09 11.91 -0.98
CA SER A 83 0.46 12.47 0.32
C SER A 83 -0.70 13.29 0.86
N VAL A 84 -1.22 12.91 2.03
CA VAL A 84 -2.30 13.63 2.72
C VAL A 84 -1.77 14.09 4.07
N ASN A 85 -1.71 15.40 4.28
CA ASN A 85 -1.14 16.02 5.49
C ASN A 85 0.29 15.53 5.80
N GLY A 86 1.11 15.34 4.76
CA GLY A 86 2.50 14.88 4.89
C GLY A 86 2.67 13.36 5.03
N VAL A 87 1.58 12.61 5.22
CA VAL A 87 1.59 11.14 5.31
C VAL A 87 1.34 10.54 3.94
N VAL A 88 2.28 9.70 3.50
CA VAL A 88 2.18 8.98 2.23
C VAL A 88 1.34 7.72 2.41
N LYS A 89 0.32 7.55 1.57
CA LYS A 89 -0.57 6.39 1.58
C LYS A 89 -1.12 6.06 0.20
N CYS A 90 -1.59 4.84 0.03
CA CYS A 90 -2.35 4.45 -1.16
C CYS A 90 -3.82 4.84 -1.00
N LEU A 91 -4.33 5.60 -1.97
CA LEU A 91 -5.76 5.79 -2.17
C LEU A 91 -6.27 4.66 -3.06
N CYS A 92 -7.15 3.81 -2.51
CA CYS A 92 -7.59 2.61 -3.22
C CYS A 92 -8.72 2.90 -4.21
N ALA A 93 -8.66 2.21 -5.35
CA ALA A 93 -9.77 2.17 -6.29
C ALA A 93 -11.01 1.51 -5.65
N SER A 94 -12.19 1.79 -6.21
CA SER A 94 -13.44 1.25 -5.70
C SER A 94 -13.41 -0.27 -5.62
N GLY A 95 -13.82 -0.81 -4.46
CA GLY A 95 -13.83 -2.25 -4.22
C GLY A 95 -12.51 -2.83 -3.68
N TRP A 96 -11.50 -2.02 -3.40
CA TRP A 96 -10.22 -2.45 -2.81
C TRP A 96 -9.92 -1.73 -1.49
N THR A 97 -9.14 -2.38 -0.63
CA THR A 97 -8.72 -1.87 0.68
C THR A 97 -7.33 -2.41 1.07
N GLY A 98 -6.87 -2.04 2.26
CA GLY A 98 -5.54 -2.34 2.78
C GLY A 98 -4.52 -1.24 2.48
N SER A 99 -3.38 -1.29 3.17
CA SER A 99 -2.34 -0.24 3.09
C SER A 99 -1.76 -0.03 1.68
N ARG A 100 -1.80 -1.07 0.84
CA ARG A 100 -1.35 -1.06 -0.55
C ARG A 100 -2.47 -1.43 -1.53
N CYS A 101 -3.73 -1.36 -1.10
CA CYS A 101 -4.90 -1.71 -1.92
C CYS A 101 -4.89 -3.18 -2.40
N GLN A 102 -4.28 -4.06 -1.62
CA GLN A 102 -4.09 -5.48 -1.95
C GLN A 102 -5.31 -6.35 -1.62
N GLU A 103 -6.24 -5.85 -0.80
CA GLU A 103 -7.40 -6.63 -0.32
C GLU A 103 -8.66 -6.26 -1.10
N ALA A 104 -9.34 -7.26 -1.65
CA ALA A 104 -10.63 -7.05 -2.30
C ALA A 104 -11.76 -6.90 -1.26
N ILE A 105 -12.72 -6.03 -1.55
CA ILE A 105 -13.92 -5.84 -0.74
C ILE A 105 -15.05 -6.69 -1.31
N CYS A 106 -15.64 -7.54 -0.46
CA CYS A 106 -16.86 -8.29 -0.77
C CYS A 106 -17.98 -7.81 0.18
N PRO A 107 -18.87 -6.89 -0.24
CA PRO A 107 -19.84 -6.24 0.67
C PRO A 107 -20.78 -7.21 1.39
N GLN A 108 -21.15 -8.31 0.73
CA GLN A 108 -22.01 -9.34 1.31
C GLN A 108 -21.24 -10.40 2.12
N GLY A 109 -19.91 -10.30 2.14
CA GLY A 109 -18.99 -11.30 2.67
C GLY A 109 -18.96 -12.60 1.85
N CYS A 110 -17.90 -13.37 2.03
CA CYS A 110 -17.81 -14.74 1.51
C CYS A 110 -18.08 -15.71 2.67
N ARG A 111 -19.19 -16.46 2.62
CA ARG A 111 -19.58 -17.40 3.67
C ARG A 111 -18.87 -18.74 3.53
N ASN A 112 -19.00 -19.59 4.55
CA ASN A 112 -18.54 -20.98 4.54
C ASN A 112 -17.06 -21.11 4.15
N ASN A 113 -16.20 -20.23 4.68
CA ASN A 113 -14.76 -20.15 4.40
C ASN A 113 -14.41 -19.82 2.93
N GLY A 114 -15.30 -19.14 2.21
CA GLY A 114 -14.95 -18.53 0.93
C GLY A 114 -13.98 -17.35 1.08
N ALA A 115 -13.17 -17.12 0.05
CA ALA A 115 -12.21 -16.02 0.00
C ALA A 115 -12.65 -14.94 -0.98
N CYS A 116 -12.53 -13.66 -0.61
CA CYS A 116 -12.76 -12.55 -1.53
C CYS A 116 -11.54 -12.40 -2.42
N VAL A 117 -11.68 -12.74 -3.71
CA VAL A 117 -10.54 -12.77 -4.66
C VAL A 117 -10.53 -11.58 -5.61
N ALA A 118 -11.68 -10.92 -5.76
CA ALA A 118 -11.85 -9.68 -6.49
C ALA A 118 -13.07 -8.94 -5.94
N PRO A 119 -13.24 -7.64 -6.22
CA PRO A 119 -14.35 -6.85 -5.71
C PRO A 119 -15.71 -7.52 -5.94
N GLY A 120 -16.40 -7.88 -4.86
CA GLY A 120 -17.69 -8.58 -4.91
C GLY A 120 -17.66 -10.03 -5.42
N ILE A 121 -16.49 -10.61 -5.66
CA ILE A 121 -16.32 -11.97 -6.20
C ILE A 121 -15.68 -12.86 -5.14
N CYS A 122 -16.43 -13.89 -4.72
CA CYS A 122 -15.97 -14.91 -3.80
C CYS A 122 -15.48 -16.16 -4.55
N SER A 123 -14.31 -16.66 -4.17
CA SER A 123 -13.90 -18.03 -4.45
C SER A 123 -14.50 -18.95 -3.40
N CYS A 124 -15.33 -19.89 -3.82
CA CYS A 124 -16.08 -20.77 -2.92
C CYS A 124 -15.39 -22.12 -2.74
N PRO A 125 -15.39 -22.68 -1.51
CA PRO A 125 -14.90 -24.03 -1.29
C PRO A 125 -15.78 -25.08 -1.99
N ALA A 126 -15.23 -26.28 -2.17
CA ALA A 126 -15.94 -27.38 -2.82
C ALA A 126 -17.30 -27.66 -2.16
N GLY A 127 -18.35 -27.72 -2.98
CA GLY A 127 -19.72 -27.96 -2.53
C GLY A 127 -20.49 -26.71 -2.09
N TRP A 128 -19.91 -25.51 -2.23
CA TRP A 128 -20.60 -24.24 -2.01
C TRP A 128 -20.61 -23.40 -3.29
N VAL A 129 -21.73 -22.72 -3.56
CA VAL A 129 -21.93 -21.87 -4.73
C VAL A 129 -22.71 -20.60 -4.39
N GLY A 130 -22.90 -19.75 -5.41
CA GLY A 130 -23.54 -18.44 -5.31
C GLY A 130 -22.54 -17.33 -4.99
N ARG A 131 -22.94 -16.08 -5.21
CA ARG A 131 -22.06 -14.90 -5.10
C ARG A 131 -21.35 -14.76 -3.74
N ALA A 132 -21.98 -15.23 -2.67
CA ALA A 132 -21.45 -15.19 -1.30
C ALA A 132 -21.15 -16.59 -0.72
N CYS A 133 -21.03 -17.62 -1.57
CA CYS A 133 -20.79 -19.01 -1.15
C CYS A 133 -21.79 -19.56 -0.13
N HIS A 134 -23.06 -19.14 -0.23
CA HIS A 134 -24.10 -19.43 0.75
C HIS A 134 -25.01 -20.61 0.35
N LEU A 135 -24.92 -21.08 -0.90
CA LEU A 135 -25.75 -22.17 -1.40
C LEU A 135 -24.94 -23.47 -1.34
N ALA A 136 -25.43 -24.45 -0.58
CA ALA A 136 -24.84 -25.78 -0.55
C ALA A 136 -25.22 -26.57 -1.81
N VAL A 137 -24.28 -27.35 -2.32
CA VAL A 137 -24.46 -28.26 -3.45
C VAL A 137 -24.48 -29.69 -2.94
N CYS A 138 -25.56 -30.40 -3.30
CA CYS A 138 -25.67 -31.84 -3.12
C CYS A 138 -25.52 -32.47 -4.50
N LYS A 139 -24.47 -33.28 -4.71
CA LYS A 139 -24.20 -33.95 -6.00
C LYS A 139 -25.40 -34.81 -6.44
N LEU A 140 -26.03 -35.45 -5.47
CA LEU A 140 -27.31 -36.13 -5.65
C LEU A 140 -28.41 -35.29 -4.98
N PRO A 141 -29.51 -35.00 -5.68
CA PRO A 141 -30.54 -34.13 -5.15
C PRO A 141 -31.23 -34.75 -3.93
N CYS A 142 -31.57 -33.90 -2.96
CA CYS A 142 -32.38 -34.31 -1.81
C CYS A 142 -33.81 -34.61 -2.29
N GLN A 143 -34.25 -35.85 -2.12
CA GLN A 143 -35.55 -36.31 -2.60
C GLN A 143 -36.68 -35.93 -1.63
N HIS A 144 -37.93 -36.12 -2.08
CA HIS A 144 -39.15 -35.93 -1.29
C HIS A 144 -39.23 -34.57 -0.55
N GLY A 145 -38.76 -33.50 -1.21
CA GLY A 145 -38.79 -32.14 -0.67
C GLY A 145 -37.74 -31.85 0.42
N GLY A 146 -36.71 -32.69 0.54
CA GLY A 146 -35.54 -32.40 1.37
C GLY A 146 -34.78 -31.16 0.89
N LYS A 147 -34.06 -30.49 1.79
CA LYS A 147 -33.23 -29.32 1.47
C LYS A 147 -31.75 -29.62 1.65
N CYS A 148 -30.91 -29.25 0.69
CA CYS A 148 -29.47 -29.29 0.84
C CYS A 148 -29.04 -28.18 1.81
N ILE A 149 -28.43 -28.54 2.94
CA ILE A 149 -28.05 -27.58 4.00
C ILE A 149 -26.54 -27.45 4.18
N ALA A 150 -25.79 -28.44 3.71
CA ALA A 150 -24.32 -28.43 3.61
C ALA A 150 -23.92 -29.36 2.45
N PRO A 151 -22.65 -29.35 2.00
CA PRO A 151 -22.20 -30.17 0.88
C PRO A 151 -22.57 -31.64 1.03
N ASN A 152 -23.43 -32.15 0.14
CA ASN A 152 -23.98 -33.52 0.18
C ASN A 152 -24.75 -33.90 1.47
N VAL A 153 -25.21 -32.92 2.25
CA VAL A 153 -26.00 -33.15 3.47
C VAL A 153 -27.43 -32.64 3.26
N CYS A 154 -28.37 -33.58 3.22
CA CYS A 154 -29.79 -33.29 3.11
C CYS A 154 -30.47 -33.21 4.48
N ARG A 155 -31.22 -32.12 4.68
CA ARG A 155 -32.22 -32.05 5.74
C ARG A 155 -33.54 -32.60 5.21
N CYS A 156 -33.92 -33.76 5.71
CA CYS A 156 -35.14 -34.45 5.28
C CYS A 156 -36.39 -33.90 5.96
N ARG A 157 -37.50 -33.93 5.22
CA ARG A 157 -38.84 -33.75 5.80
C ARG A 157 -39.33 -35.11 6.30
N LEU A 158 -39.96 -35.13 7.47
CA LEU A 158 -40.61 -36.34 7.97
C LEU A 158 -41.73 -36.78 7.01
N PRO A 159 -41.95 -38.11 6.84
CA PRO A 159 -41.30 -39.24 7.52
C PRO A 159 -39.99 -39.71 6.85
N TYR A 160 -39.40 -38.96 5.93
CA TYR A 160 -38.21 -39.40 5.18
C TYR A 160 -36.89 -39.24 5.96
N SER A 161 -35.91 -40.09 5.64
CA SER A 161 -34.59 -40.13 6.26
C SER A 161 -33.51 -40.67 5.31
N GLY A 162 -32.28 -40.72 5.81
CA GLY A 162 -31.10 -41.11 5.05
C GLY A 162 -30.43 -39.94 4.31
N PRO A 163 -29.29 -40.18 3.65
CA PRO A 163 -28.44 -39.13 3.10
C PRO A 163 -29.10 -38.32 1.96
N GLN A 164 -30.08 -38.91 1.26
CA GLN A 164 -30.83 -38.27 0.16
C GLN A 164 -32.33 -38.19 0.43
N CYS A 165 -32.78 -38.47 1.66
CA CYS A 165 -34.20 -38.47 2.01
C CYS A 165 -35.07 -39.45 1.20
N THR A 166 -34.49 -40.57 0.78
CA THR A 166 -35.21 -41.62 0.03
C THR A 166 -35.87 -42.66 0.92
N LYS A 167 -35.40 -42.84 2.17
CA LYS A 167 -35.92 -43.87 3.07
C LYS A 167 -37.09 -43.33 3.87
N LYS A 168 -38.30 -43.86 3.65
CA LYS A 168 -39.46 -43.59 4.53
C LYS A 168 -39.21 -44.29 5.87
N ARG A 169 -39.20 -43.56 6.99
CA ARG A 169 -39.20 -44.17 8.32
C ARG A 169 -40.50 -44.94 8.46
N LYS A 170 -40.41 -46.21 8.85
CA LYS A 170 -41.56 -46.96 9.32
C LYS A 170 -41.80 -46.54 10.76
N GLU A 171 -43.04 -46.20 11.08
CA GLU A 171 -43.50 -45.95 12.46
C GLU A 171 -43.37 -47.22 13.29
#